data_AF-A0A2D0A808-F1
#
_entry.id   AF-A0A2D0A808-F1
#
_cell.length_a   1.000
_cell.length_b   1.000
_cell.length_c   1.000
_cell.angle_alpha   90.00
_cell.angle_beta   90.00
_cell.angle_gamma   90.00
#
_symmetry.space_group_name_H-M   'P 1'
#
loop_
_entity.id
_entity.type
_entity.pdbx_description
1 polymer ?
#
loop_
_entity_poly.entity_id
_entity_poly.type
_entity_poly.pdbx_seq_one_letter_code
_entity_poly.pdbx_strand_id
1 'polypeptide(L)'
;MIAVEVEVRHSTSGIVLLVTRPDGRLPTFRQCEEAGEDHGLFDPLITTAVMQAGTRVVREGYTGELCSHQWGFSAHFGRNPYGTSSTCVKCGVKVRHETPQRGTRTTFTYDGVWELREHIWQRWVKYGPVPGALQPQAHHQKGAAARE
;
A
#
# COMPACT_ATOMS: atom_id res chain seq x y z
N MET A 1 10.68 -10.23 14.80
CA MET A 1 10.41 -10.24 13.34
C MET A 1 11.61 -10.89 12.67
N ILE A 2 11.41 -11.86 11.79
CA ILE A 2 12.52 -12.45 11.03
C ILE A 2 12.80 -11.51 9.85
N ALA A 3 14.01 -10.99 9.77
CA ALA A 3 14.44 -10.14 8.66
C ALA A 3 14.41 -10.92 7.35
N VAL A 4 14.03 -10.24 6.27
CA VAL A 4 14.14 -10.76 4.90
C VAL A 4 15.27 -10.03 4.19
N GLU A 5 15.89 -10.71 3.24
CA GLU A 5 16.83 -10.12 2.29
C GLU A 5 16.08 -9.84 0.98
N VAL A 6 16.38 -8.70 0.36
CA VAL A 6 15.70 -8.25 -0.86
C VAL A 6 16.74 -7.98 -1.92
N GLU A 7 16.69 -8.74 -3.01
CA GLU A 7 17.42 -8.44 -4.24
C GLU A 7 16.50 -7.68 -5.19
N VAL A 8 16.91 -6.47 -5.58
CA VAL A 8 16.17 -5.61 -6.51
C VAL A 8 16.68 -5.85 -7.93
N ARG A 9 15.78 -6.25 -8.84
CA ARG A 9 16.06 -6.39 -10.26
C ARG A 9 15.28 -5.38 -11.07
N HIS A 10 15.99 -4.64 -11.91
CA HIS A 10 15.38 -3.74 -12.88
C HIS A 10 15.21 -4.46 -14.21
N SER A 11 13.99 -4.48 -14.72
CA SER A 11 13.65 -5.01 -16.03
C SER A 11 13.03 -3.91 -16.90
N THR A 12 12.91 -4.17 -18.19
CA THR A 12 12.15 -3.29 -19.11
C THR A 12 10.68 -3.14 -18.71
N SER A 13 10.13 -4.12 -17.99
CA SER A 13 8.78 -4.11 -17.43
C SER A 13 8.65 -3.49 -16.03
N GLY A 14 9.73 -2.95 -15.46
CA GLY A 14 9.74 -2.35 -14.12
C GLY A 14 10.58 -3.12 -13.10
N ILE A 15 10.32 -2.85 -11.81
CA ILE A 15 11.05 -3.44 -10.69
C ILE A 15 10.49 -4.84 -10.38
N VAL A 16 11.39 -5.80 -10.20
CA VAL A 16 11.11 -7.14 -9.70
C VAL A 16 11.95 -7.35 -8.44
N LEU A 17 11.32 -7.76 -7.35
CA LEU A 17 12.02 -8.07 -6.10
C LEU A 17 12.09 -9.57 -5.91
N LEU A 18 13.25 -10.06 -5.52
CA LEU A 18 13.42 -11.40 -4.99
C LEU A 18 13.58 -11.29 -3.48
N VAL A 19 12.64 -11.87 -2.75
CA VAL A 19 12.61 -11.83 -1.30
C VAL A 19 13.01 -13.21 -0.79
N THR A 20 14.00 -13.25 0.08
CA THR A 20 14.54 -14.47 0.69
C THR A 20 14.58 -14.33 2.21
N ARG A 21 14.58 -15.46 2.91
CA ARG A 21 14.90 -15.48 4.35
C ARG A 21 16.30 -16.07 4.55
N PRO A 22 17.08 -15.53 5.51
CA PRO A 22 18.39 -16.07 5.83
C PRO A 22 18.37 -17.54 6.29
N ASP A 23 17.25 -17.99 6.85
CA ASP A 23 17.07 -19.38 7.33
C ASP A 23 16.63 -20.38 6.24
N GLY A 24 16.59 -19.94 4.97
CA GLY A 24 16.24 -20.79 3.82
C GLY A 24 14.75 -21.15 3.70
N ARG A 25 13.90 -20.74 4.66
CA ARG A 25 12.45 -20.91 4.55
C ARG A 25 11.86 -19.89 3.58
N LEU A 26 10.70 -20.21 3.01
CA LEU A 26 9.97 -19.24 2.19
C LEU A 26 9.53 -18.04 3.05
N PRO A 27 9.71 -16.79 2.56
CA PRO A 27 9.09 -15.62 3.15
C PRO A 27 7.57 -15.76 3.18
N THR A 28 6.95 -15.22 4.23
CA THR A 28 5.49 -15.12 4.33
C THR A 28 4.96 -14.06 3.37
N PHE A 29 3.67 -14.14 3.02
CA PHE A 29 3.02 -13.12 2.18
C PHE A 29 3.17 -11.72 2.75
N ARG A 30 2.92 -11.57 4.06
CA ARG A 30 3.11 -10.30 4.77
C ARG A 30 4.54 -9.73 4.65
N GLN A 31 5.56 -10.56 4.78
CA GLN A 31 6.95 -10.10 4.63
C GLN A 31 7.25 -9.66 3.19
N CYS A 32 6.63 -10.30 2.20
CA CYS A 32 6.78 -9.92 0.80
C CYS A 32 6.02 -8.62 0.46
N GLU A 33 4.82 -8.42 1.03
CA GLU A 33 4.07 -7.17 0.93
C GLU A 33 4.90 -6.01 1.50
N GLU A 34 5.37 -6.16 2.75
CA GLU A 34 6.20 -5.16 3.43
C GLU A 34 7.47 -4.83 2.61
N ALA A 35 8.18 -5.85 2.13
CA ALA A 35 9.35 -5.65 1.27
C ALA A 35 9.00 -4.93 -0.04
N GLY A 36 7.86 -5.25 -0.65
CA GLY A 36 7.39 -4.60 -1.88
C GLY A 36 7.11 -3.11 -1.69
N GLU A 37 6.35 -2.79 -0.64
CA GLU A 37 5.97 -1.41 -0.29
C GLU A 37 7.21 -0.57 0.04
N ASP A 38 8.12 -1.11 0.86
CA ASP A 38 9.37 -0.45 1.26
C ASP A 38 10.24 -0.09 0.04
N HIS A 39 10.18 -0.89 -1.02
CA HIS A 39 11.03 -0.72 -2.20
C HIS A 39 10.42 0.11 -3.31
N GLY A 40 9.12 0.39 -3.32
CA GLY A 40 8.58 1.02 -4.51
C GLY A 40 7.16 0.70 -4.88
N LEU A 41 6.79 -0.55 -4.66
CA LEU A 41 5.74 -1.21 -5.40
C LEU A 41 4.38 -0.79 -4.85
N PHE A 42 3.43 -0.53 -5.74
CA PHE A 42 2.06 -0.23 -5.40
C PHE A 42 1.23 -1.54 -5.43
N ASP A 43 0.61 -1.92 -4.31
CA ASP A 43 -0.12 -3.20 -4.24
C ASP A 43 0.73 -4.41 -4.69
N PRO A 44 1.82 -4.74 -3.97
CA PRO A 44 2.80 -5.72 -4.44
C PRO A 44 2.18 -7.09 -4.76
N LEU A 45 2.38 -7.57 -5.99
CA LEU A 45 1.90 -8.87 -6.44
C LEU A 45 2.92 -9.97 -6.10
N ILE A 46 2.52 -10.89 -5.24
CA ILE A 46 3.37 -11.98 -4.75
C ILE A 46 3.11 -13.23 -5.58
N THR A 47 4.14 -13.66 -6.31
CA THR A 47 4.03 -14.87 -7.14
C THR A 47 4.15 -16.12 -6.27
N THR A 48 3.24 -17.07 -6.49
CA THR A 48 3.27 -18.37 -5.82
C THR A 48 4.31 -19.31 -6.41
N ALA A 49 4.68 -19.12 -7.68
CA ALA A 49 5.73 -19.84 -8.36
C ALA A 49 7.12 -19.50 -7.77
N VAL A 50 7.83 -20.54 -7.35
CA VAL A 50 9.16 -20.45 -6.76
C VAL A 50 10.17 -20.43 -7.91
N MET A 51 10.77 -19.28 -8.21
CA MET A 51 11.81 -19.19 -9.25
C MET A 51 13.14 -19.82 -8.79
N GLN A 52 13.41 -19.79 -7.49
CA GLN A 52 14.59 -20.36 -6.83
C GLN A 52 14.19 -20.89 -5.45
N ALA A 53 14.79 -22.00 -4.99
CA ALA A 53 14.45 -22.60 -3.70
C ALA A 53 14.52 -21.55 -2.57
N GLY A 54 13.44 -21.43 -1.78
CA GLY A 54 13.36 -20.48 -0.66
C GLY A 54 13.09 -19.01 -1.05
N THR A 55 12.88 -18.70 -2.33
CA THR A 55 12.70 -17.32 -2.81
C THR A 55 11.26 -17.04 -3.26
N ARG A 56 10.74 -15.87 -2.90
CA ARG A 56 9.48 -15.32 -3.42
C ARG A 56 9.77 -14.19 -4.41
N VAL A 57 8.99 -14.14 -5.47
CA VAL A 57 9.05 -13.04 -6.46
C VAL A 57 7.93 -12.07 -6.16
N VAL A 58 8.27 -10.79 -6.03
CA VAL A 58 7.33 -9.71 -5.80
C VAL A 58 7.45 -8.71 -6.95
N ARG A 59 6.31 -8.28 -7.49
CA ARG A 59 6.23 -7.34 -8.62
C ARG A 59 5.23 -6.24 -8.34
N GLU A 60 5.29 -5.19 -9.15
CA GLU A 60 4.24 -4.18 -9.21
C GLU A 60 2.90 -4.86 -9.56
N GLY A 61 1.92 -4.77 -8.66
CA GLY A 61 0.58 -5.29 -8.90
C GLY A 61 -0.35 -4.20 -9.43
N TYR A 62 -0.04 -2.93 -9.17
CA TYR A 62 -0.79 -1.83 -9.72
C TYR A 62 -0.53 -1.66 -11.22
N THR A 63 -1.57 -1.86 -12.01
CA THR A 63 -1.53 -1.73 -13.48
C THR A 63 -2.20 -0.46 -13.99
N GLY A 64 -2.66 0.41 -13.09
CA GLY A 64 -3.30 1.67 -13.44
C GLY A 64 -2.32 2.82 -13.65
N GLU A 65 -2.86 3.98 -13.97
CA GLU A 65 -2.11 5.23 -14.05
C GLU A 65 -2.01 5.91 -12.67
N LEU A 66 -0.79 6.24 -12.26
CA LEU A 66 -0.56 7.03 -11.05
C LEU A 66 -1.04 8.48 -11.27
N CYS A 67 -1.75 9.02 -10.27
CA CYS A 67 -2.19 10.40 -10.28
C CYS A 67 -0.99 11.33 -10.20
N SER A 68 -0.81 12.16 -11.22
CA SER A 68 0.20 13.23 -11.26
C SER A 68 -0.37 14.61 -10.92
N HIS A 69 -1.66 14.69 -10.60
CA HIS A 69 -2.35 15.97 -10.37
C HIS A 69 -2.08 16.53 -8.98
N GLN A 70 -2.24 17.85 -8.87
CA GLN A 70 -2.11 18.55 -7.60
C GLN A 70 -3.20 18.08 -6.62
N TRP A 71 -2.77 17.69 -5.42
CA TRP A 71 -3.67 17.37 -4.33
C TRP A 71 -4.19 18.66 -3.70
N GLY A 72 -5.51 18.78 -3.56
CA GLY A 72 -6.13 19.87 -2.81
C GLY A 72 -5.87 19.67 -1.31
N PHE A 73 -5.28 20.67 -0.65
CA PHE A 73 -4.86 20.55 0.75
C PHE A 73 -6.02 20.75 1.75
N SER A 74 -6.12 19.78 2.64
CA SER A 74 -6.58 19.82 4.03
C SER A 74 -7.95 20.44 4.33
N ALA A 75 -9.01 19.64 4.17
CA ALA A 75 -10.19 19.81 5.01
C ALA A 75 -10.04 18.91 6.26
N HIS A 76 -10.15 19.50 7.45
CA HIS A 76 -10.50 18.74 8.65
C HIS A 76 -11.92 18.19 8.42
N PHE A 77 -12.09 16.87 8.46
CA PHE A 77 -13.41 16.26 8.30
C PHE A 77 -14.01 15.96 9.67
N GLY A 78 -15.21 16.48 9.93
CA GLY A 78 -16.01 16.19 11.13
C GLY A 78 -15.72 17.09 12.34
N ARG A 79 -16.35 16.79 13.47
CA ARG A 79 -16.18 17.51 14.76
C ARG A 79 -14.84 17.22 15.48
N ASN A 80 -13.99 16.35 14.92
CA ASN A 80 -12.74 15.93 15.57
C ASN A 80 -11.52 16.61 14.92
N PRO A 81 -10.65 17.29 15.68
CA PRO A 81 -9.52 18.04 15.13
C PRO A 81 -8.30 17.16 14.72
N TYR A 82 -8.37 15.84 14.88
CA TYR A 82 -7.19 14.95 14.84
C TYR A 82 -7.03 14.13 13.55
N GLY A 83 -7.63 14.58 12.45
CA GLY A 83 -7.48 13.93 11.15
C GLY A 83 -7.30 14.92 10.02
N THR A 84 -6.65 14.47 8.94
CA THR A 84 -6.55 15.22 7.68
C THR A 84 -7.04 14.36 6.53
N SER A 85 -7.64 15.02 5.55
CA SER A 85 -7.94 14.42 4.25
C SER A 85 -7.35 15.28 3.14
N SER A 86 -6.72 14.63 2.18
CA SER A 86 -6.35 15.23 0.91
C SER A 86 -7.22 14.63 -0.19
N THR A 87 -7.71 15.48 -1.08
CA THR A 87 -8.53 15.04 -2.22
C THR A 87 -7.85 15.47 -3.51
N CYS A 88 -7.70 14.54 -4.46
CA CYS A 88 -7.23 14.90 -5.80
C CYS A 88 -8.31 15.74 -6.50
N VAL A 89 -7.95 16.93 -6.98
CA VAL A 89 -8.90 17.89 -7.58
C VAL A 89 -9.46 17.37 -8.91
N LYS A 90 -8.69 16.55 -9.64
CA LYS A 90 -9.09 16.01 -10.95
C LYS A 90 -9.80 14.67 -10.86
N CYS A 91 -9.31 13.77 -10.01
CA CYS A 91 -9.77 12.39 -9.94
C CYS A 91 -10.75 12.14 -8.77
N GLY A 92 -10.93 13.09 -7.85
CA GLY A 92 -11.86 12.97 -6.72
C GLY A 92 -11.44 12.01 -5.60
N VAL A 93 -10.33 11.29 -5.79
CA VAL A 93 -9.70 10.35 -4.85
C VAL A 93 -9.41 11.01 -3.53
N LYS A 94 -9.69 10.30 -2.43
CA LYS A 94 -9.45 10.80 -1.07
C LYS A 94 -8.44 9.92 -0.36
N VAL A 95 -7.41 10.54 0.21
CA VAL A 95 -6.57 9.90 1.23
C VAL A 95 -6.85 10.56 2.55
N ARG A 96 -6.93 9.77 3.61
CA ARG A 96 -7.28 10.24 4.96
C ARG A 96 -6.37 9.62 5.98
N HIS A 97 -6.08 10.35 7.04
CA HIS A 97 -5.65 9.73 8.29
C HIS A 97 -6.50 10.25 9.43
N GLU A 98 -6.78 9.37 10.39
CA GLU A 98 -7.55 9.67 11.58
C GLU A 98 -6.74 9.22 12.79
N THR A 99 -6.47 10.15 13.72
CA THR A 99 -5.86 9.82 15.00
C THR A 99 -6.97 9.90 16.07
N PRO A 100 -7.43 8.78 16.64
CA PRO A 100 -8.44 8.81 17.68
C PRO A 100 -7.89 9.49 18.94
N GLN A 101 -8.75 10.13 19.74
CA GLN A 101 -8.31 10.63 21.05
C GLN A 101 -7.92 9.47 21.97
N ARG A 102 -6.71 9.57 22.55
CA ARG A 102 -6.08 8.71 23.56
C ARG A 102 -6.02 7.20 23.26
N GLY A 103 -4.79 6.71 23.10
CA GLY A 103 -4.43 5.30 23.23
C GLY A 103 -4.82 4.38 22.07
N THR A 104 -5.52 4.91 21.06
CA THR A 104 -5.87 4.15 19.84
C THR A 104 -4.91 4.48 18.71
N ARG A 105 -4.62 3.49 17.85
CA ARG A 105 -3.69 3.61 16.72
C ARG A 105 -4.25 4.56 15.65
N THR A 106 -3.38 5.38 15.05
CA THR A 106 -3.71 6.17 13.85
C THR A 106 -4.06 5.24 12.70
N THR A 107 -5.19 5.50 12.06
CA THR A 107 -5.65 4.75 10.89
C THR A 107 -5.43 5.61 9.65
N PHE A 108 -4.88 5.02 8.60
CA PHE A 108 -4.71 5.66 7.30
C PHE A 108 -5.65 4.98 6.33
N THR A 109 -6.42 5.75 5.56
CA THR A 109 -7.34 5.17 4.58
C THR A 109 -7.21 5.81 3.20
N TYR A 110 -7.46 5.00 2.18
CA TYR A 110 -7.63 5.41 0.80
C TYR A 110 -9.08 5.18 0.37
N ASP A 111 -9.65 6.22 -0.24
CA ASP A 111 -11.06 6.41 -0.55
C ASP A 111 -12.01 6.18 0.65
N GLY A 112 -11.49 6.27 1.88
CA GLY A 112 -12.24 5.95 3.10
C GLY A 112 -12.60 4.47 3.27
N VAL A 113 -12.13 3.60 2.37
CA VAL A 113 -12.47 2.16 2.35
C VAL A 113 -11.24 1.29 2.63
N TRP A 114 -10.08 1.68 2.11
CA TRP A 114 -8.88 0.84 2.13
C TRP A 114 -7.96 1.27 3.26
N GLU A 115 -7.76 0.45 4.28
CA GLU A 115 -6.78 0.75 5.32
C GLU A 115 -5.36 0.58 4.75
N LEU A 116 -4.55 1.63 4.92
CA LEU A 116 -3.16 1.69 4.48
C LEU A 116 -2.22 1.69 5.68
N ARG A 117 -0.98 1.27 5.46
CA ARG A 117 0.12 1.61 6.36
C ARG A 117 0.51 3.07 6.18
N GLU A 118 1.10 3.65 7.22
CA GLU A 118 1.52 5.05 7.24
C GLU A 118 2.46 5.40 6.09
N HIS A 119 3.51 4.60 5.85
CA HIS A 119 4.49 4.90 4.82
C HIS A 119 3.89 4.81 3.40
N ILE A 120 2.93 3.91 3.17
CA ILE A 120 2.15 3.82 1.93
C ILE A 120 1.32 5.09 1.76
N TRP A 121 0.61 5.49 2.82
CA TRP A 121 -0.19 6.71 2.83
C TRP A 121 0.66 7.94 2.52
N GLN A 122 1.81 8.09 3.16
CA GLN A 122 2.74 9.21 2.91
C GLN A 122 3.20 9.26 1.45
N ARG A 123 3.44 8.10 0.84
CA ARG A 123 3.81 7.99 -0.58
C ARG A 123 2.64 8.35 -1.49
N TRP A 124 1.43 7.89 -1.16
CA TRP A 124 0.23 8.07 -1.99
C TRP A 124 -0.32 9.50 -1.91
N VAL A 125 -0.16 10.19 -0.78
CA VAL A 125 -0.47 11.63 -0.68
C VAL A 125 0.37 12.46 -1.65
N LYS A 126 1.55 11.98 -2.05
CA LYS A 126 2.46 12.69 -2.96
C LYS A 126 2.31 12.26 -4.43
N TYR A 127 2.09 10.97 -4.69
CA TYR A 127 2.11 10.36 -6.04
C TYR A 127 1.06 9.25 -6.24
N GLY A 128 -0.08 9.34 -5.55
CA GLY A 128 -0.97 8.20 -5.36
C GLY A 128 -1.63 7.65 -6.62
N PRO A 129 -2.02 6.36 -6.61
CA PRO A 129 -2.77 5.74 -7.70
C PRO A 129 -4.16 6.40 -7.90
N VAL A 130 -4.66 6.41 -9.13
CA VAL A 130 -6.06 6.78 -9.44
C VAL A 130 -6.97 5.54 -9.26
N PRO A 131 -8.16 5.65 -8.64
CA PRO A 131 -9.13 4.58 -8.59
C PRO A 131 -9.75 4.35 -9.97
N GLY A 132 -9.86 3.08 -10.33
CA GLY A 132 -10.29 2.59 -11.65
C GLY A 132 -9.58 1.29 -12.02
N ALA A 133 -8.32 1.14 -11.60
CA ALA A 133 -7.51 -0.07 -11.82
C ALA A 133 -7.14 -0.82 -10.52
N LEU A 134 -7.31 -0.19 -9.36
CA LEU A 134 -7.09 -0.79 -8.07
C LEU A 134 -8.27 -1.72 -7.72
N GLN A 135 -8.14 -3.02 -7.99
CA GLN A 135 -8.96 -4.03 -7.33
C GLN A 135 -8.34 -4.32 -5.96
N PRO A 136 -9.09 -4.19 -4.85
CA PRO A 136 -8.52 -4.46 -3.55
C PRO A 136 -8.23 -5.94 -3.45
N GLN A 137 -6.95 -6.30 -3.26
CA GLN A 137 -6.59 -7.66 -2.87
C GLN A 137 -7.39 -8.04 -1.61
N ALA A 138 -7.83 -9.29 -1.53
CA ALA A 138 -8.82 -9.75 -0.55
C ALA A 138 -8.44 -9.44 0.93
N HIS A 139 -7.16 -9.22 1.24
CA HIS A 139 -6.69 -8.87 2.57
C HIS A 139 -6.80 -7.37 2.91
N HIS A 140 -6.85 -6.47 1.91
CA HIS A 140 -7.07 -5.03 2.06
C HIS A 140 -8.55 -4.66 2.25
N GLN A 141 -9.47 -5.59 1.97
CA GLN A 141 -10.92 -5.39 2.13
C GLN A 141 -11.41 -5.50 3.59
N LYS A 142 -10.49 -5.69 4.56
CA LYS A 142 -10.83 -5.76 5.99
C LYS A 142 -11.25 -4.39 6.51
N GLY A 143 -12.48 -4.00 6.21
CA GLY A 143 -13.11 -2.76 6.66
C GLY A 143 -14.44 -2.44 5.99
N ALA A 144 -14.69 -2.94 4.77
CA ALA A 144 -15.90 -2.61 4.01
C ALA A 144 -17.13 -3.48 4.38
N ALA A 145 -16.93 -4.63 5.02
CA ALA A 145 -18.01 -5.57 5.34
C ALA A 145 -18.35 -5.54 6.83
N ALA A 146 -18.85 -4.41 7.36
CA ALA A 146 -19.53 -4.40 8.67
C ALA A 146 -20.28 -3.09 8.96
N ARG A 147 -21.05 -2.52 8.02
CA ARG A 147 -22.08 -1.51 8.34
C ARG A 147 -23.22 -1.56 7.31
N GLU A 148 -24.07 -2.58 7.44
CA GLU A 148 -25.48 -2.48 7.03
C GLU A 148 -26.30 -1.88 8.18
#